data_AF-A0A3M3UCW4-F1
#
_entry.id   AF-A0A3M3UCW4-F1
#
_cell.length_a   1.000
_cell.length_b   1.000
_cell.length_c   1.000
_cell.angle_alpha   90.00
_cell.angle_beta   90.00
_cell.angle_gamma   90.00
#
_symmetry.space_group_name_H-M   'P 1'
#
loop_
_entity.id
_entity.type
_entity.pdbx_description
1 polymer ?
#
loop_
_entity_poly.entity_id
_entity_poly.type
_entity_poly.pdbx_seq_one_letter_code
_entity_poly.pdbx_strand_id
1 'polypeptide(L)'
;MTIHISTAPCCWGVDDLKNPFLPAWRDVLGEASEAGYRGIELGPYGYLPLDPTVVTAALGENRLQVVAGTIFDDLVNPTNLPSLLRQTRDICELLKQLPLLEKEPGQRFAGPYLVIIDWGHEARDYAAGHSELAERLDDGAWQTMMEHIRAICYIAWHDYGIRPVIHPHAGGYIEFADELARLVEDIPDGVAGLCLDTGHLYYAGMDPLASLRTYADRLDYIHFKDIDQRVFDAVMKLRIKFFDACAKGVNRMLEMAEAMDMFCMGADGEMFNRTGTPWPEADLTIVDLATYAREGYNAQLSIAYISLINTVNNIAERDQYKGRPLVNVTDEGHIITKNPLLSPYIIKITKMWRKLGAWFWLATQNIDDLPPAAAPMLNMIEWWICLNMPPDEVEKISRFRELTPAQKGLMLSARKESGKYTEGVVLSKSMEVLFRAVPPSLYLALAMTEPEEKKQRYDLM
;
A
#
# COMPACT_ATOMS: atom_id res chain seq x y z
N MET A 1 6.36 10.05 25.02
CA MET A 1 6.93 8.69 24.91
C MET A 1 7.32 8.52 23.46
N THR A 2 8.60 8.31 23.18
CA THR A 2 9.08 8.02 21.83
C THR A 2 9.22 6.51 21.74
N ILE A 3 8.63 5.88 20.73
CA ILE A 3 8.81 4.44 20.46
C ILE A 3 9.88 4.31 19.38
N HIS A 4 10.92 3.54 19.64
CA HIS A 4 11.95 3.22 18.66
C HIS A 4 11.50 2.03 17.84
N ILE A 5 11.37 2.21 16.52
CA ILE A 5 11.01 1.15 15.60
C ILE A 5 12.30 0.57 15.02
N SER A 6 12.45 -0.74 15.12
CA SER A 6 13.57 -1.53 14.57
C SER A 6 13.04 -2.50 13.51
N THR A 7 13.93 -3.10 12.74
CA THR A 7 13.58 -4.08 11.71
C THR A 7 14.29 -5.42 11.92
N ALA A 8 13.92 -6.44 11.16
CA ALA A 8 14.55 -7.75 11.20
C ALA A 8 14.88 -8.21 9.77
N PRO A 9 15.97 -8.97 9.56
CA PRO A 9 16.32 -9.50 8.24
C PRO A 9 15.20 -10.30 7.55
N CYS A 10 14.24 -10.85 8.32
CA CYS A 10 13.07 -11.54 7.75
C CYS A 10 12.24 -10.66 6.80
N CYS A 11 12.29 -9.33 6.93
CA CYS A 11 11.65 -8.41 5.98
C CYS A 11 12.23 -8.50 4.56
N TRP A 12 13.44 -9.05 4.42
CA TRP A 12 14.11 -9.35 3.15
C TRP A 12 14.06 -10.83 2.79
N GLY A 13 13.18 -11.62 3.44
CA GLY A 13 13.07 -13.06 3.22
C GLY A 13 14.18 -13.88 3.89
N VAL A 14 14.84 -13.32 4.90
CA VAL A 14 15.87 -14.02 5.69
C VAL A 14 15.25 -14.66 6.93
N ASP A 15 14.75 -15.88 6.76
CA ASP A 15 14.08 -16.68 7.78
C ASP A 15 14.74 -18.06 7.98
N ASP A 16 15.16 -18.73 6.90
CA ASP A 16 15.87 -20.02 6.92
C ASP A 16 17.22 -19.93 6.21
N LEU A 17 18.31 -20.24 6.93
CA LEU A 17 19.67 -20.28 6.39
C LEU A 17 19.91 -21.36 5.33
N LYS A 18 19.03 -22.34 5.21
CA LYS A 18 19.08 -23.34 4.14
C LYS A 18 18.58 -22.77 2.81
N ASN A 19 17.93 -21.61 2.81
CA ASN A 19 17.50 -20.95 1.59
C ASN A 19 18.74 -20.47 0.79
N PRO A 20 18.96 -20.94 -0.46
CA PRO A 20 20.12 -20.55 -1.25
C PRO A 20 20.00 -19.15 -1.85
N PHE A 21 18.83 -18.49 -1.72
CA PHE A 21 18.52 -17.19 -2.33
C PHE A 21 18.54 -16.04 -1.33
N LEU A 22 19.15 -16.23 -0.15
CA LEU A 22 19.22 -15.16 0.84
C LEU A 22 20.04 -13.98 0.32
N PRO A 23 19.55 -12.73 0.46
CA PRO A 23 20.33 -11.55 0.15
C PRO A 23 21.56 -11.46 1.06
N ALA A 24 22.64 -10.84 0.57
CA ALA A 24 23.83 -10.68 1.38
C ALA A 24 23.54 -9.79 2.59
N TRP A 25 24.04 -10.18 3.76
CA TRP A 25 23.76 -9.47 5.02
C TRP A 25 24.17 -7.99 4.98
N ARG A 26 25.20 -7.63 4.20
CA ARG A 26 25.62 -6.24 4.02
C ARG A 26 24.58 -5.41 3.25
N ASP A 27 23.93 -6.00 2.25
CA ASP A 27 22.90 -5.33 1.47
C ASP A 27 21.68 -5.06 2.36
N VAL A 28 21.28 -6.05 3.17
CA VAL A 28 20.19 -5.89 4.16
C VAL A 28 20.50 -4.77 5.17
N LEU A 29 21.73 -4.67 5.69
CA LEU A 29 22.11 -3.56 6.57
C LEU A 29 22.05 -2.19 5.87
N GLY A 30 22.51 -2.13 4.61
CA GLY A 30 22.42 -0.93 3.78
C GLY A 30 20.99 -0.46 3.59
N GLU A 31 20.14 -1.36 3.08
CA GLU A 31 18.73 -1.08 2.80
C GLU A 31 17.93 -0.76 4.07
N ALA A 32 18.21 -1.43 5.20
CA ALA A 32 17.59 -1.09 6.48
C ALA A 32 17.93 0.34 6.93
N SER A 33 19.18 0.77 6.76
CA SER A 33 19.62 2.14 7.07
C SER A 33 18.96 3.17 6.15
N GLU A 34 18.90 2.88 4.85
CA GLU A 34 18.24 3.72 3.83
C GLU A 34 16.75 3.86 4.07
N ALA A 35 16.08 2.80 4.51
CA ALA A 35 14.68 2.80 4.94
C ALA A 35 14.44 3.59 6.24
N GLY A 36 15.50 4.05 6.92
CA GLY A 36 15.44 4.92 8.09
C GLY A 36 15.55 4.21 9.43
N TYR A 37 15.75 2.89 9.47
CA TYR A 37 15.92 2.15 10.72
C TYR A 37 17.26 2.45 11.39
N ARG A 38 17.28 2.35 12.72
CA ARG A 38 18.50 2.46 13.55
C ARG A 38 18.75 1.23 14.42
N GLY A 39 17.76 0.34 14.52
CA GLY A 39 17.89 -0.95 15.18
C GLY A 39 17.58 -2.09 14.20
N ILE A 40 18.33 -3.19 14.31
CA ILE A 40 18.10 -4.41 13.54
C ILE A 40 18.29 -5.67 14.39
N GLU A 41 17.58 -6.75 14.11
CA GLU A 41 17.86 -8.07 14.68
C GLU A 41 19.01 -8.79 13.93
N LEU A 42 19.66 -9.75 14.59
CA LEU A 42 20.70 -10.57 13.95
C LEU A 42 20.15 -11.49 12.83
N GLY A 43 18.85 -11.77 12.84
CA GLY A 43 18.26 -12.81 12.00
C GLY A 43 18.61 -14.23 12.48
N PRO A 44 18.43 -15.26 11.63
CA PRO A 44 18.70 -16.63 11.99
C PRO A 44 20.20 -16.87 12.26
N TYR A 45 20.49 -17.80 13.18
CA TYR A 45 21.85 -18.07 13.69
C TYR A 45 22.83 -18.44 12.58
N GLY A 46 23.74 -17.52 12.25
CA GLY A 46 24.75 -17.70 11.18
C GLY A 46 24.52 -16.85 9.94
N TYR A 47 23.45 -16.05 9.88
CA TYR A 47 23.22 -15.10 8.78
C TYR A 47 24.23 -13.94 8.82
N LEU A 48 24.26 -13.22 9.94
CA LEU A 48 25.36 -12.31 10.24
C LEU A 48 26.58 -13.14 10.68
N PRO A 49 27.81 -12.73 10.30
CA PRO A 49 29.02 -13.36 10.79
C PRO A 49 29.11 -13.34 12.31
N LEU A 50 29.72 -14.35 12.92
CA LEU A 50 29.99 -14.38 14.37
C LEU A 50 31.29 -13.64 14.76
N ASP A 51 31.86 -12.84 13.84
CA ASP A 51 33.02 -11.99 14.13
C ASP A 51 32.54 -10.59 14.56
N PRO A 52 32.68 -10.22 15.85
CA PRO A 52 32.21 -8.94 16.37
C PRO A 52 32.92 -7.74 15.73
N THR A 53 34.17 -7.90 15.28
CA THR A 53 34.92 -6.83 14.61
C THR A 53 34.28 -6.50 13.26
N VAL A 54 33.96 -7.53 12.49
CA VAL A 54 33.34 -7.39 11.17
C VAL A 54 31.93 -6.83 11.29
N VAL A 55 31.13 -7.36 12.23
CA VAL A 55 29.75 -6.91 12.44
C VAL A 55 29.71 -5.47 12.96
N THR A 56 30.55 -5.12 13.95
CA THR A 56 30.60 -3.75 14.50
C THR A 56 30.97 -2.72 13.44
N ALA A 57 31.94 -3.02 12.57
CA ALA A 57 32.33 -2.12 11.48
C ALA A 57 31.15 -1.87 10.52
N ALA A 58 30.46 -2.92 10.08
CA ALA A 58 29.35 -2.81 9.15
C ALA A 58 28.10 -2.13 9.77
N LEU A 59 27.84 -2.36 11.05
CA LEU A 59 26.81 -1.64 11.80
C LEU A 59 27.14 -0.14 11.89
N GLY A 60 28.40 0.21 12.14
CA GLY A 60 28.88 1.59 12.19
C GLY A 60 28.74 2.32 10.85
N GLU A 61 29.10 1.67 9.73
CA GLU A 61 28.93 2.18 8.37
C GLU A 61 27.45 2.53 8.09
N ASN A 62 26.53 1.72 8.59
CA ASN A 62 25.08 1.86 8.38
C ASN A 62 24.35 2.58 9.51
N ARG A 63 25.06 3.06 10.55
CA ARG A 63 24.45 3.71 11.74
C ARG A 63 23.34 2.85 12.36
N LEU A 64 23.54 1.53 12.39
CA LEU A 64 22.63 0.55 12.97
C LEU A 64 23.17 0.01 14.29
N GLN A 65 22.27 -0.46 15.14
CA GLN A 65 22.59 -1.21 16.36
C GLN A 65 21.78 -2.51 16.37
N VAL A 66 22.34 -3.55 16.99
CA VAL A 66 21.63 -4.83 17.11
C VAL A 66 20.72 -4.79 18.34
N VAL A 67 19.42 -5.05 18.13
CA VAL A 67 18.39 -5.00 19.18
C VAL A 67 18.03 -6.36 19.75
N ALA A 68 18.22 -7.42 18.99
CA ALA A 68 18.03 -8.79 19.46
C ALA A 68 18.82 -9.81 18.64
N GLY A 69 19.20 -10.90 19.29
CA GLY A 69 19.53 -12.17 18.64
C GLY A 69 18.37 -13.16 18.76
N THR A 70 18.37 -14.20 17.94
CA THR A 70 17.24 -15.14 17.84
C THR A 70 17.71 -16.59 17.90
N ILE A 71 17.08 -17.37 18.77
CA ILE A 71 17.05 -18.83 18.71
C ILE A 71 15.76 -19.21 18.00
N PHE A 72 15.87 -19.82 16.82
CA PHE A 72 14.74 -20.35 16.08
C PHE A 72 15.07 -21.77 15.60
N ASP A 73 14.78 -22.74 16.46
CA ASP A 73 15.19 -24.14 16.29
C ASP A 73 14.23 -25.04 17.10
N ASP A 74 14.32 -26.36 16.94
CA ASP A 74 13.46 -27.34 17.60
C ASP A 74 13.68 -27.34 19.11
N LEU A 75 12.71 -26.80 19.86
CA LEU A 75 12.76 -26.74 21.32
C LEU A 75 12.20 -28.00 21.99
N VAL A 76 11.61 -28.93 21.24
CA VAL A 76 10.92 -30.10 21.78
C VAL A 76 11.85 -31.31 21.83
N ASN A 77 12.66 -31.52 20.79
CA ASN A 77 13.50 -32.72 20.67
C ASN A 77 14.65 -32.70 21.69
N PRO A 78 14.71 -33.68 22.64
CA PRO A 78 15.76 -33.76 23.65
C PRO A 78 17.19 -33.79 23.08
N THR A 79 17.34 -34.37 21.88
CA THR A 79 18.66 -34.50 21.24
C THR A 79 19.20 -33.17 20.73
N ASN A 80 18.34 -32.15 20.59
CA ASN A 80 18.72 -30.83 20.08
C ASN A 80 19.27 -29.88 21.17
N LEU A 81 19.08 -30.19 22.45
CA LEU A 81 19.52 -29.34 23.57
C LEU A 81 20.99 -28.90 23.47
N PRO A 82 21.98 -29.76 23.16
CA PRO A 82 23.36 -29.33 23.01
C PRO A 82 23.55 -28.27 21.90
N SER A 83 22.76 -28.33 20.84
CA SER A 83 22.75 -27.32 19.77
C SER A 83 22.20 -26.00 20.27
N LEU A 84 21.04 -26.01 20.93
CA LEU A 84 20.39 -24.83 21.50
C LEU A 84 21.33 -24.08 22.48
N LEU A 85 21.99 -24.82 23.39
CA LEU A 85 22.90 -24.21 24.36
C LEU A 85 24.20 -23.68 23.71
N ARG A 86 24.64 -24.26 22.58
CA ARG A 86 25.77 -23.72 21.81
C ARG A 86 25.38 -22.42 21.13
N GLN A 87 24.28 -22.42 20.37
CA GLN A 87 23.74 -21.23 19.71
C GLN A 87 23.51 -20.08 20.71
N THR A 88 22.96 -20.41 21.88
CA THR A 88 22.74 -19.42 22.95
C THR A 88 24.04 -18.73 23.38
N ARG A 89 25.11 -19.49 23.63
CA ARG A 89 26.41 -18.94 24.04
C ARG A 89 27.01 -18.06 22.95
N ASP A 90 27.02 -18.55 21.71
CA ASP A 90 27.64 -17.86 20.59
C ASP A 90 26.91 -16.54 20.28
N ILE A 91 25.56 -16.56 20.27
CA ILE A 91 24.75 -15.34 20.09
C ILE A 91 24.99 -14.38 21.25
N CYS A 92 24.92 -14.84 22.49
CA CYS A 92 25.09 -13.99 23.65
C CYS A 92 26.51 -13.39 23.75
N GLU A 93 27.53 -14.17 23.39
CA GLU A 93 28.92 -13.72 23.33
C GLU A 93 29.12 -12.64 22.26
N LEU A 94 28.51 -12.81 21.08
CA LEU A 94 28.50 -11.76 20.05
C LEU A 94 27.78 -10.51 20.57
N LEU A 95 26.55 -10.65 21.09
CA LEU A 95 25.74 -9.53 21.57
C LEU A 95 26.44 -8.71 22.67
N LYS A 96 27.24 -9.35 23.54
CA LYS A 96 28.02 -8.64 24.57
C LYS A 96 29.21 -7.85 24.02
N GLN A 97 29.69 -8.19 22.83
CA GLN A 97 30.81 -7.53 22.18
C GLN A 97 30.35 -6.43 21.22
N LEU A 98 29.08 -6.41 20.82
CA LEU A 98 28.49 -5.35 20.02
C LEU A 98 28.24 -4.07 20.84
N PRO A 99 28.10 -2.90 20.19
CA PRO A 99 27.77 -1.66 20.87
C PRO A 99 26.51 -1.78 21.73
N LEU A 100 26.62 -1.38 23.00
CA LEU A 100 25.52 -1.44 23.96
C LEU A 100 24.37 -0.52 23.56
N LEU A 101 23.14 -0.97 23.85
CA LEU A 101 21.95 -0.15 23.74
C LEU A 101 21.73 0.59 25.05
N GLU A 102 21.48 1.89 24.95
CA GLU A 102 21.04 2.67 26.11
C GLU A 102 19.62 2.25 26.50
N LYS A 103 19.40 2.13 27.80
CA LYS A 103 18.08 1.80 28.33
C LYS A 103 17.18 3.02 28.27
N GLU A 104 16.07 2.91 27.55
CA GLU A 104 15.13 4.01 27.39
C GLU A 104 14.29 4.26 28.67
N PRO A 105 13.84 5.50 28.94
CA PRO A 105 12.96 5.79 30.06
C PRO A 105 11.67 4.96 30.02
N GLY A 106 11.44 4.16 31.08
CA GLY A 106 10.28 3.28 31.19
C GLY A 106 10.50 1.87 30.64
N GLN A 107 11.64 1.58 30.00
CA GLN A 107 11.99 0.21 29.62
C GLN A 107 12.28 -0.61 30.88
N ARG A 108 11.80 -1.87 30.94
CA ARG A 108 12.01 -2.74 32.11
C ARG A 108 13.44 -3.28 32.16
N PHE A 109 13.93 -3.76 31.02
CA PHE A 109 15.27 -4.34 30.83
C PHE A 109 15.99 -3.64 29.68
N ALA A 110 17.31 -3.47 29.77
CA ALA A 110 18.09 -2.95 28.66
C ALA A 110 18.26 -4.04 27.59
N GLY A 111 18.25 -3.65 26.31
CA GLY A 111 18.64 -4.53 25.22
C GLY A 111 20.17 -4.68 25.09
N PRO A 112 20.65 -5.53 24.18
CA PRO A 112 19.86 -6.39 23.28
C PRO A 112 19.16 -7.54 24.01
N TYR A 113 18.11 -8.08 23.37
CA TYR A 113 17.34 -9.23 23.87
C TYR A 113 17.78 -10.54 23.19
N LEU A 114 17.40 -11.68 23.77
CA LEU A 114 17.44 -12.98 23.10
C LEU A 114 16.02 -13.48 22.87
N VAL A 115 15.57 -13.47 21.62
CA VAL A 115 14.25 -13.99 21.22
C VAL A 115 14.33 -15.51 21.09
N ILE A 116 13.43 -16.22 21.75
CA ILE A 116 13.36 -17.69 21.75
C ILE A 116 12.08 -18.11 21.03
N ILE A 117 12.23 -18.87 19.96
CA ILE A 117 11.16 -19.30 19.05
C ILE A 117 11.28 -20.82 18.84
N ASP A 118 10.18 -21.55 19.03
CA ASP A 118 10.11 -22.96 18.62
C ASP A 118 9.96 -23.05 17.10
N TRP A 119 10.76 -23.92 16.48
CA TRP A 119 10.67 -24.20 15.04
C TRP A 119 9.33 -24.83 14.64
N GLY A 120 8.98 -24.71 13.36
CA GLY A 120 7.78 -25.34 12.79
C GLY A 120 7.87 -26.87 12.78
N HIS A 121 6.89 -27.55 13.38
CA HIS A 121 6.82 -29.01 13.40
C HIS A 121 5.82 -29.49 12.36
N GLU A 122 6.14 -30.51 11.55
CA GLU A 122 5.32 -30.84 10.37
C GLU A 122 3.80 -30.98 10.66
N ALA A 123 3.44 -31.65 11.76
CA ALA A 123 2.04 -31.79 12.16
C ALA A 123 1.39 -30.45 12.54
N ARG A 124 2.14 -29.58 13.22
CA ARG A 124 1.72 -28.26 13.66
C ARG A 124 1.69 -27.26 12.51
N ASP A 125 2.67 -27.28 11.61
CA ASP A 125 2.75 -26.44 10.42
C ASP A 125 1.51 -26.55 9.54
N TYR A 126 1.00 -27.77 9.33
CA TYR A 126 -0.23 -28.00 8.57
C TYR A 126 -1.51 -27.60 9.31
N ALA A 127 -1.43 -27.42 10.63
CA ALA A 127 -2.53 -27.01 11.49
C ALA A 127 -2.37 -25.56 12.00
N ALA A 128 -1.39 -24.82 11.50
CA ALA A 128 -1.13 -23.45 11.89
C ALA A 128 -2.40 -22.60 11.66
N GLY A 129 -2.78 -21.81 12.65
CA GLY A 129 -4.02 -21.02 12.68
C GLY A 129 -5.31 -21.81 12.93
N HIS A 130 -5.24 -23.15 13.02
CA HIS A 130 -6.38 -24.04 13.19
C HIS A 130 -6.28 -24.79 14.52
N SER A 131 -6.59 -24.08 15.61
CA SER A 131 -6.44 -24.58 16.99
C SER A 131 -7.13 -25.92 17.23
N GLU A 132 -8.28 -26.14 16.58
CA GLU A 132 -9.08 -27.36 16.65
C GLU A 132 -8.46 -28.57 15.92
N LEU A 133 -7.54 -28.32 15.00
CA LEU A 133 -6.81 -29.36 14.25
C LEU A 133 -5.41 -29.60 14.82
N ALA A 134 -4.87 -28.64 15.57
CA ALA A 134 -3.51 -28.67 16.06
C ALA A 134 -3.35 -29.61 17.27
N GLU A 135 -2.56 -30.66 17.09
CA GLU A 135 -2.20 -31.58 18.17
C GLU A 135 -1.37 -30.87 19.24
N ARG A 136 -1.82 -30.92 20.50
CA ARG A 136 -1.07 -30.39 21.65
C ARG A 136 0.00 -31.38 22.08
N LEU A 137 1.12 -30.88 22.60
CA LEU A 137 2.09 -31.74 23.27
C LEU A 137 1.45 -32.44 24.47
N ASP A 138 1.85 -33.69 24.71
CA ASP A 138 1.63 -34.31 26.01
C ASP A 138 2.45 -33.61 27.10
N ASP A 139 2.13 -33.89 28.37
CA ASP A 139 2.78 -33.24 29.50
C ASP A 139 4.30 -33.50 29.55
N GLY A 140 4.77 -34.67 29.09
CA GLY A 140 6.19 -35.01 29.12
C GLY A 140 6.99 -34.21 28.09
N ALA A 141 6.50 -34.16 26.86
CA ALA A 141 7.10 -33.37 25.79
C ALA A 141 7.02 -31.87 26.09
N TRP A 142 5.90 -31.40 26.65
CA TRP A 142 5.76 -30.02 27.10
C TRP A 142 6.80 -29.66 28.17
N GLN A 143 6.95 -30.49 29.22
CA GLN A 143 7.94 -30.21 30.27
C GLN A 143 9.38 -30.26 29.74
N THR A 144 9.67 -31.16 28.79
CA THR A 144 10.97 -31.19 28.09
C THR A 144 11.24 -29.87 27.38
N MET A 145 10.27 -29.34 26.63
CA MET A 145 10.38 -28.04 25.97
C MET A 145 10.59 -26.90 26.98
N MET A 146 9.88 -26.90 28.10
CA MET A 146 10.06 -25.91 29.16
C MET A 146 11.45 -26.01 29.83
N GLU A 147 11.99 -27.21 30.02
CA GLU A 147 13.36 -27.42 30.52
C GLU A 147 14.41 -26.84 29.57
N HIS A 148 14.26 -27.05 28.26
CA HIS A 148 15.13 -26.45 27.26
C HIS A 148 15.05 -24.92 27.29
N ILE A 149 13.85 -24.34 27.32
CA ILE A 149 13.65 -22.89 27.44
C ILE A 149 14.32 -22.35 28.70
N ARG A 150 14.13 -23.00 29.87
CA ARG A 150 14.77 -22.57 31.12
C ARG A 150 16.30 -22.65 31.03
N ALA A 151 16.87 -23.66 30.38
CA ALA A 151 18.31 -23.78 30.19
C ALA A 151 18.87 -22.66 29.31
N ILE A 152 18.19 -22.31 28.21
CA ILE A 152 18.53 -21.16 27.36
C ILE A 152 18.47 -19.86 28.16
N CYS A 153 17.36 -19.63 28.88
CA CYS A 153 17.14 -18.43 29.69
C CYS A 153 18.20 -18.28 30.78
N TYR A 154 18.56 -19.38 31.45
CA TYR A 154 19.59 -19.40 32.48
C TYR A 154 20.93 -18.94 31.92
N ILE A 155 21.38 -19.50 30.78
CA ILE A 155 22.66 -19.08 30.16
C ILE A 155 22.60 -17.60 29.78
N ALA A 156 21.56 -17.19 29.03
CA ALA A 156 21.44 -15.81 28.55
C ALA A 156 21.49 -14.79 29.69
N TRP A 157 20.72 -15.03 30.76
CA TRP A 157 20.63 -14.11 31.88
C TRP A 157 21.79 -14.22 32.87
N HIS A 158 22.12 -15.42 33.35
CA HIS A 158 23.10 -15.61 34.42
C HIS A 158 24.54 -15.37 33.93
N ASP A 159 24.88 -15.91 32.74
CA ASP A 159 26.26 -15.87 32.25
C ASP A 159 26.54 -14.59 31.45
N TYR A 160 25.52 -14.04 30.77
CA TYR A 160 25.68 -12.89 29.88
C TYR A 160 24.84 -11.66 30.27
N GLY A 161 23.89 -11.76 31.22
CA GLY A 161 23.03 -10.62 31.59
C GLY A 161 22.15 -10.12 30.44
N ILE A 162 21.85 -10.98 29.46
CA ILE A 162 20.97 -10.69 28.33
C ILE A 162 19.57 -11.16 28.68
N ARG A 163 18.56 -10.32 28.45
CA ARG A 163 17.16 -10.64 28.79
C ARG A 163 16.57 -11.57 27.72
N PRO A 164 16.19 -12.82 28.07
CA PRO A 164 15.44 -13.67 27.15
C PRO A 164 13.97 -13.24 27.07
N VAL A 165 13.39 -13.39 25.89
CA VAL A 165 11.97 -13.17 25.60
C VAL A 165 11.44 -14.32 24.75
N ILE A 166 10.27 -14.85 25.08
CA ILE A 166 9.69 -16.01 24.39
C ILE A 166 8.64 -15.53 23.39
N HIS A 167 8.73 -16.05 22.18
CA HIS A 167 7.89 -15.64 21.06
C HIS A 167 6.97 -16.79 20.61
N PRO A 168 5.66 -16.71 20.89
CA PRO A 168 4.68 -17.62 20.32
C PRO A 168 4.65 -17.49 18.79
N HIS A 169 4.73 -18.62 18.09
CA HIS A 169 4.92 -18.64 16.63
C HIS A 169 4.00 -19.68 15.99
N ALA A 170 3.50 -19.34 14.81
CA ALA A 170 2.63 -20.22 14.04
C ALA A 170 3.39 -21.45 13.54
N GLY A 171 2.80 -22.64 13.67
CA GLY A 171 3.45 -23.91 13.34
C GLY A 171 4.37 -24.47 14.43
N GLY A 172 4.64 -23.70 15.50
CA GLY A 172 5.30 -24.20 16.71
C GLY A 172 4.32 -24.82 17.71
N TYR A 173 4.84 -25.30 18.84
CA TYR A 173 4.01 -25.81 19.96
C TYR A 173 3.64 -24.75 21.01
N ILE A 174 4.00 -23.50 20.75
CA ILE A 174 3.53 -22.32 21.50
C ILE A 174 2.87 -21.39 20.48
N GLU A 175 1.63 -21.68 20.13
CA GLU A 175 0.89 -20.92 19.10
C GLU A 175 -0.42 -20.37 19.66
N PHE A 176 -1.20 -21.20 20.34
CA PHE A 176 -2.58 -20.87 20.72
C PHE A 176 -2.70 -20.30 22.13
N ALA A 177 -3.87 -19.72 22.44
CA ALA A 177 -4.12 -19.04 23.70
C ALA A 177 -3.92 -19.92 24.95
N ASP A 178 -4.30 -21.21 24.86
CA ASP A 178 -4.12 -22.18 25.95
C ASP A 178 -2.64 -22.52 26.18
N GLU A 179 -1.85 -22.62 25.11
CA GLU A 179 -0.40 -22.86 25.17
C GLU A 179 0.35 -21.63 25.69
N LEU A 180 -0.04 -20.43 25.25
CA LEU A 180 0.50 -19.18 25.77
C LEU A 180 0.19 -19.01 27.26
N ALA A 181 -1.03 -19.32 27.69
CA ALA A 181 -1.39 -19.29 29.11
C ALA A 181 -0.53 -20.27 29.93
N ARG A 182 -0.41 -21.52 29.46
CA ARG A 182 0.42 -22.55 30.10
C ARG A 182 1.89 -22.15 30.17
N LEU A 183 2.44 -21.56 29.11
CA LEU A 183 3.80 -21.02 29.07
C LEU A 183 4.01 -19.96 30.16
N VAL A 184 3.07 -19.01 30.28
CA VAL A 184 3.16 -17.89 31.23
C VAL A 184 3.13 -18.39 32.68
N GLU A 185 2.41 -19.47 32.96
CA GLU A 185 2.41 -20.16 34.26
C GLU A 185 3.74 -20.87 34.55
N ASP A 186 4.28 -21.62 33.56
CA ASP A 186 5.49 -22.44 33.73
C ASP A 186 6.79 -21.63 33.71
N ILE A 187 6.80 -20.47 33.04
CA ILE A 187 7.95 -19.57 32.93
C ILE A 187 7.59 -18.23 33.56
N PRO A 188 8.03 -17.93 34.80
CA PRO A 188 7.72 -16.67 35.46
C PRO A 188 8.50 -15.49 34.87
N ASP A 189 8.02 -14.26 35.12
CA ASP A 189 8.63 -13.02 34.59
C ASP A 189 10.12 -12.87 34.93
N GLY A 190 10.55 -13.34 36.10
CA GLY A 190 11.96 -13.31 36.50
C GLY A 190 12.88 -14.18 35.61
N VAL A 191 12.33 -15.17 34.91
CA VAL A 191 13.07 -16.07 34.02
C VAL A 191 13.10 -15.50 32.60
N ALA A 192 11.93 -15.15 32.04
CA ALA A 192 11.83 -14.58 30.70
C ALA A 192 10.60 -13.67 30.54
N GLY A 193 10.74 -12.69 29.64
CA GLY A 193 9.63 -11.87 29.16
C GLY A 193 8.92 -12.53 27.98
N LEU A 194 7.93 -11.83 27.43
CA LEU A 194 7.29 -12.20 26.17
C LEU A 194 7.73 -11.27 25.05
N CYS A 195 7.92 -11.87 23.87
CA CYS A 195 7.94 -11.22 22.58
C CYS A 195 6.63 -11.52 21.86
N LEU A 196 5.62 -10.67 22.06
CA LEU A 196 4.33 -10.86 21.40
C LEU A 196 4.36 -10.23 20.01
N ASP A 197 3.86 -10.99 19.04
CA ASP A 197 3.79 -10.56 17.64
C ASP A 197 2.33 -10.41 17.21
N THR A 198 2.00 -9.25 16.65
CA THR A 198 0.61 -8.95 16.26
C THR A 198 0.07 -9.88 15.16
N GLY A 199 0.92 -10.28 14.22
CA GLY A 199 0.58 -11.18 13.13
C GLY A 199 0.41 -12.61 13.62
N HIS A 200 1.37 -13.16 14.37
CA HIS A 200 1.25 -14.53 14.87
C HIS A 200 0.07 -14.70 15.84
N LEU A 201 -0.18 -13.73 16.71
CA LEU A 201 -1.35 -13.77 17.60
C LEU A 201 -2.66 -13.80 16.80
N TYR A 202 -2.79 -12.94 15.80
CA TYR A 202 -3.97 -12.92 14.93
C TYR A 202 -4.09 -14.20 14.11
N TYR A 203 -2.98 -14.71 13.58
CA TYR A 203 -2.93 -15.94 12.81
C TYR A 203 -3.43 -17.15 13.62
N ALA A 204 -3.09 -17.20 14.91
CA ALA A 204 -3.55 -18.21 15.86
C ALA A 204 -5.00 -18.00 16.37
N GLY A 205 -5.73 -17.03 15.82
CA GLY A 205 -7.12 -16.73 16.18
C GLY A 205 -7.29 -15.93 17.49
N MET A 206 -6.23 -15.32 18.02
CA MET A 206 -6.30 -14.44 19.19
C MET A 206 -6.52 -12.98 18.78
N ASP A 207 -7.11 -12.19 19.67
CA ASP A 207 -7.10 -10.72 19.55
C ASP A 207 -5.73 -10.19 20.04
N PRO A 208 -4.90 -9.59 19.15
CA PRO A 208 -3.59 -9.10 19.53
C PRO A 208 -3.64 -8.00 20.59
N LEU A 209 -4.61 -7.09 20.50
CA LEU A 209 -4.74 -5.98 21.45
C LEU A 209 -5.15 -6.50 22.84
N ALA A 210 -6.09 -7.45 22.88
CA ALA A 210 -6.47 -8.09 24.13
C ALA A 210 -5.29 -8.85 24.76
N SER A 211 -4.52 -9.58 23.96
CA SER A 211 -3.36 -10.35 24.42
C SER A 211 -2.25 -9.44 24.96
N LEU A 212 -1.92 -8.35 24.25
CA LEU A 212 -0.94 -7.36 24.69
C LEU A 212 -1.35 -6.70 26.01
N ARG A 213 -2.64 -6.44 26.23
CA ARG A 213 -3.16 -5.89 27.50
C ARG A 213 -3.11 -6.91 28.63
N THR A 214 -3.53 -8.14 28.37
CA THR A 214 -3.54 -9.23 29.36
C THR A 214 -2.13 -9.52 29.88
N TYR A 215 -1.15 -9.52 28.99
CA TYR A 215 0.24 -9.84 29.32
C TYR A 215 1.15 -8.61 29.38
N ALA A 216 0.60 -7.41 29.59
CA ALA A 216 1.38 -6.16 29.60
C ALA A 216 2.54 -6.19 30.62
N ASP A 217 2.32 -6.81 31.78
CA ASP A 217 3.33 -6.94 32.84
C ASP A 217 4.44 -7.95 32.51
N ARG A 218 4.28 -8.74 31.44
CA ARG A 218 5.25 -9.72 30.92
C ARG A 218 5.92 -9.25 29.63
N LEU A 219 5.42 -8.17 29.02
CA LEU A 219 5.79 -7.76 27.67
C LEU A 219 7.08 -6.92 27.68
N ASP A 220 8.18 -7.53 27.24
CA ASP A 220 9.48 -6.87 27.18
C ASP A 220 9.89 -6.49 25.75
N TYR A 221 9.30 -7.14 24.74
CA TYR A 221 9.62 -6.94 23.33
C TYR A 221 8.36 -7.19 22.48
N ILE A 222 8.23 -6.51 21.34
CA ILE A 222 7.05 -6.62 20.45
C ILE A 222 7.53 -6.72 19.02
N HIS A 223 6.97 -7.67 18.28
CA HIS A 223 7.05 -7.68 16.83
C HIS A 223 5.75 -7.16 16.24
N PHE A 224 5.86 -6.25 15.27
CA PHE A 224 4.72 -5.77 14.50
C PHE A 224 4.73 -6.42 13.13
N LYS A 225 3.84 -7.39 12.94
CA LYS A 225 3.57 -8.00 11.64
C LYS A 225 2.11 -7.75 11.25
N ASP A 226 1.92 -7.34 10.02
CA ASP A 226 0.61 -7.13 9.43
C ASP A 226 0.13 -8.38 8.70
N ILE A 227 -1.18 -8.52 8.53
CA ILE A 227 -1.81 -9.61 7.80
C ILE A 227 -2.68 -9.03 6.70
N ASP A 228 -2.40 -9.42 5.45
CA ASP A 228 -3.34 -9.21 4.36
C ASP A 228 -4.56 -10.11 4.59
N GLN A 229 -5.68 -9.49 4.97
CA GLN A 229 -6.91 -10.20 5.30
C GLN A 229 -7.41 -11.10 4.16
N ARG A 230 -7.23 -10.70 2.90
CA ARG A 230 -7.71 -11.50 1.75
C ARG A 230 -6.85 -12.74 1.57
N VAL A 231 -5.52 -12.60 1.71
CA VAL A 231 -4.61 -13.74 1.66
C VAL A 231 -4.89 -14.66 2.84
N PHE A 232 -5.04 -14.13 4.06
CA PHE A 232 -5.40 -14.87 5.26
C PHE A 232 -6.69 -15.70 5.07
N ASP A 233 -7.79 -15.06 4.68
CA ASP A 233 -9.08 -15.71 4.45
C ASP A 233 -9.03 -16.80 3.37
N ALA A 234 -8.07 -16.71 2.44
CA ALA A 234 -7.85 -17.72 1.42
C ALA A 234 -7.00 -18.88 1.94
N VAL A 235 -5.89 -18.60 2.64
CA VAL A 235 -4.98 -19.65 3.14
C VAL A 235 -5.59 -20.46 4.28
N MET A 236 -6.44 -19.86 5.12
CA MET A 236 -7.19 -20.56 6.18
C MET A 236 -8.21 -21.58 5.65
N LYS A 237 -8.39 -21.69 4.32
CA LYS A 237 -9.23 -22.72 3.69
C LYS A 237 -8.41 -23.83 3.03
N LEU A 238 -7.09 -23.72 3.08
CA LEU A 238 -6.15 -24.63 2.43
C LEU A 238 -5.43 -25.46 3.49
N ARG A 239 -5.05 -26.68 3.11
CA ARG A 239 -4.11 -27.49 3.88
C ARG A 239 -2.70 -27.23 3.37
N ILE A 240 -2.04 -26.21 3.91
CA ILE A 240 -0.67 -25.78 3.55
C ILE A 240 0.15 -25.51 4.80
N LYS A 241 1.48 -25.51 4.68
CA LYS A 241 2.36 -25.14 5.81
C LYS A 241 2.38 -23.62 6.00
N PHE A 242 2.74 -23.17 7.20
CA PHE A 242 2.79 -21.74 7.54
C PHE A 242 3.65 -20.91 6.57
N PHE A 243 4.89 -21.33 6.30
CA PHE A 243 5.79 -20.61 5.37
C PHE A 243 5.27 -20.61 3.92
N ASP A 244 4.56 -21.66 3.48
CA ASP A 244 3.90 -21.68 2.17
C ASP A 244 2.76 -20.64 2.10
N ALA A 245 2.08 -20.40 3.23
CA ALA A 245 1.07 -19.35 3.34
C ALA A 245 1.70 -17.95 3.27
N CYS A 246 2.82 -17.72 3.96
CA CYS A 246 3.59 -16.48 3.89
C CYS A 246 4.05 -16.17 2.45
N ALA A 247 4.57 -17.17 1.74
CA ALA A 247 5.02 -17.02 0.35
C ALA A 247 3.92 -16.56 -0.61
N LYS A 248 2.64 -16.88 -0.33
CA LYS A 248 1.51 -16.36 -1.13
C LYS A 248 1.32 -14.85 -1.00
N GLY A 249 1.67 -14.26 0.14
CA GLY A 249 1.67 -12.81 0.34
C GLY A 249 2.84 -12.11 -0.37
N VAL A 250 4.01 -12.75 -0.43
CA VAL A 250 5.20 -12.22 -1.13
C VAL A 250 4.92 -11.99 -2.62
N ASN A 251 4.20 -12.90 -3.28
CA ASN A 251 3.81 -12.74 -4.69
C ASN A 251 3.07 -11.42 -4.94
N ARG A 252 2.20 -11.01 -4.01
CA ARG A 252 1.46 -9.76 -4.14
C ARG A 252 2.37 -8.54 -4.01
N MET A 253 3.34 -8.59 -3.10
CA MET A 253 4.33 -7.52 -2.96
C MET A 253 5.20 -7.40 -4.21
N LEU A 254 5.66 -8.52 -4.77
CA LEU A 254 6.43 -8.54 -6.01
C LEU A 254 5.62 -8.00 -7.20
N GLU A 255 4.36 -8.40 -7.35
CA GLU A 255 3.47 -7.82 -8.37
C GLU A 255 3.34 -6.30 -8.23
N MET A 256 3.26 -5.80 -7.00
CA MET A 256 3.20 -4.35 -6.74
C MET A 256 4.52 -3.67 -7.05
N ALA A 257 5.65 -4.27 -6.66
CA ALA A 257 6.97 -3.76 -6.94
C ALA A 257 7.24 -3.73 -8.45
N GLU A 258 6.94 -4.80 -9.19
CA GLU A 258 7.01 -4.85 -10.65
C GLU A 258 6.11 -3.79 -11.29
N ALA A 259 4.87 -3.64 -10.78
CA ALA A 259 3.96 -2.63 -11.28
C ALA A 259 4.49 -1.20 -11.08
N MET A 260 5.17 -0.93 -9.97
CA MET A 260 5.82 0.35 -9.72
C MET A 260 7.09 0.53 -10.55
N ASP A 261 7.89 -0.52 -10.70
CA ASP A 261 9.16 -0.50 -11.43
C ASP A 261 8.95 -0.18 -12.92
N MET A 262 7.83 -0.62 -13.50
CA MET A 262 7.41 -0.19 -14.85
C MET A 262 7.34 1.34 -15.01
N PHE A 263 7.00 2.09 -13.94
CA PHE A 263 6.98 3.56 -13.96
C PHE A 263 8.31 4.21 -13.59
N CYS A 264 9.32 3.42 -13.25
CA CYS A 264 10.68 3.88 -12.94
C CYS A 264 11.65 3.67 -14.11
N MET A 265 11.21 3.03 -15.20
CA MET A 265 12.04 2.68 -16.35
C MET A 265 11.59 3.34 -17.65
N GLY A 266 12.53 3.48 -18.60
CA GLY A 266 12.27 3.98 -19.95
C GLY A 266 11.60 5.36 -19.96
N ALA A 267 10.68 5.57 -20.92
CA ALA A 267 9.97 6.83 -21.06
C ALA A 267 9.06 7.15 -19.86
N ASP A 268 8.48 6.13 -19.22
CA ASP A 268 7.63 6.33 -18.05
C ASP A 268 8.45 6.80 -16.84
N GLY A 269 9.66 6.26 -16.64
CA GLY A 269 10.62 6.74 -15.63
C GLY A 269 11.18 8.13 -15.89
N GLU A 270 11.16 8.62 -17.14
CA GLU A 270 11.49 10.00 -17.49
C GLU A 270 10.32 10.97 -17.21
N MET A 271 9.09 10.47 -17.26
CA MET A 271 7.87 11.27 -17.14
C MET A 271 7.30 11.30 -15.71
N PHE A 272 7.31 10.16 -15.02
CA PHE A 272 6.71 9.98 -13.70
C PHE A 272 7.76 9.94 -12.59
N ASN A 273 7.32 10.22 -11.35
CA ASN A 273 8.18 10.24 -10.16
C ASN A 273 9.44 11.15 -10.29
N ARG A 274 9.28 12.29 -10.99
CA ARG A 274 10.31 13.31 -11.15
C ARG A 274 10.02 14.52 -10.28
N THR A 275 11.07 15.23 -9.88
CA THR A 275 10.94 16.57 -9.30
C THR A 275 10.36 17.51 -10.35
N GLY A 276 9.16 18.04 -10.10
CA GLY A 276 8.49 19.01 -10.95
C GLY A 276 8.67 20.46 -10.50
N THR A 277 8.38 21.40 -11.38
CA THR A 277 8.17 22.81 -11.02
C THR A 277 6.68 23.14 -11.14
N PRO A 278 6.14 24.07 -10.33
CA PRO A 278 4.78 24.55 -10.51
C PRO A 278 4.58 25.09 -11.93
N TRP A 279 3.37 24.94 -12.46
CA TRP A 279 3.03 25.52 -13.75
C TRP A 279 3.26 27.04 -13.74
N PRO A 280 3.76 27.61 -14.85
CA PRO A 280 3.86 29.06 -14.97
C PRO A 280 2.46 29.69 -14.87
N GLU A 281 2.38 30.90 -14.32
CA GLU A 281 1.12 31.64 -14.28
C GLU A 281 0.66 31.94 -15.71
N ALA A 282 -0.55 31.49 -16.05
CA ALA A 282 -1.16 31.68 -17.35
C ALA A 282 -2.68 31.81 -17.21
N ASP A 283 -3.31 32.57 -18.11
CA ASP A 283 -4.78 32.67 -18.17
C ASP A 283 -5.44 31.44 -18.81
N LEU A 284 -4.70 30.75 -19.68
CA LEU A 284 -5.13 29.52 -20.35
C LEU A 284 -3.95 28.53 -20.36
N THR A 285 -4.19 27.34 -19.82
CA THR A 285 -3.28 26.20 -19.90
C THR A 285 -3.95 25.13 -20.74
N ILE A 286 -3.27 24.70 -21.81
CA ILE A 286 -3.72 23.59 -22.67
C ILE A 286 -2.80 22.42 -22.39
N VAL A 287 -3.37 21.27 -22.04
CA VAL A 287 -2.61 20.03 -21.83
C VAL A 287 -3.11 18.99 -22.82
N ASP A 288 -2.21 18.52 -23.67
CA ASP A 288 -2.46 17.42 -24.60
C ASP A 288 -1.90 16.12 -23.99
N LEU A 289 -2.79 15.17 -23.72
CA LEU A 289 -2.41 13.85 -23.19
C LEU A 289 -1.86 12.93 -24.29
N ALA A 290 -2.04 13.29 -25.56
CA ALA A 290 -1.47 12.67 -26.74
C ALA A 290 -1.50 11.13 -26.70
N THR A 291 -0.33 10.51 -26.59
CA THR A 291 -0.16 9.05 -26.56
C THR A 291 -0.95 8.40 -25.43
N TYR A 292 -1.06 9.03 -24.26
CA TYR A 292 -1.73 8.46 -23.10
C TYR A 292 -3.25 8.43 -23.23
N ALA A 293 -3.84 9.22 -24.12
CA ALA A 293 -5.27 9.14 -24.43
C ALA A 293 -5.64 7.92 -25.30
N ARG A 294 -4.65 7.15 -25.79
CA ARG A 294 -4.87 5.97 -26.63
C ARG A 294 -5.12 4.70 -25.80
N GLU A 295 -5.78 3.72 -26.41
CA GLU A 295 -5.94 2.39 -25.81
C GLU A 295 -4.58 1.77 -25.44
N GLY A 296 -4.53 1.07 -24.31
CA GLY A 296 -3.31 0.45 -23.78
C GLY A 296 -2.55 1.30 -22.76
N TYR A 297 -2.79 2.62 -22.70
CA TYR A 297 -2.09 3.53 -21.78
C TYR A 297 -2.94 3.94 -20.56
N ASN A 298 -3.91 3.09 -20.18
CA ASN A 298 -4.87 3.42 -19.12
C ASN A 298 -4.21 3.79 -17.79
N ALA A 299 -3.10 3.15 -17.44
CA ALA A 299 -2.40 3.41 -16.18
C ALA A 299 -1.64 4.75 -16.24
N GLN A 300 -0.91 5.01 -17.32
CA GLN A 300 -0.20 6.27 -17.56
C GLN A 300 -1.19 7.46 -17.62
N LEU A 301 -2.30 7.29 -18.34
CA LEU A 301 -3.39 8.25 -18.39
C LEU A 301 -3.91 8.56 -16.98
N SER A 302 -4.12 7.52 -16.18
CA SER A 302 -4.63 7.69 -14.82
C SER A 302 -3.69 8.53 -13.96
N ILE A 303 -2.40 8.19 -13.97
CA ILE A 303 -1.39 8.89 -13.18
C ILE A 303 -1.20 10.34 -13.68
N ALA A 304 -1.08 10.54 -14.98
CA ALA A 304 -0.91 11.86 -15.58
C ALA A 304 -2.11 12.77 -15.26
N TYR A 305 -3.32 12.26 -15.45
CA TYR A 305 -4.54 13.03 -15.24
C TYR A 305 -4.80 13.32 -13.75
N ILE A 306 -4.56 12.36 -12.85
CA ILE A 306 -4.65 12.61 -11.39
C ILE A 306 -3.66 13.70 -10.97
N SER A 307 -2.43 13.64 -11.48
CA SER A 307 -1.38 14.64 -11.19
C SER A 307 -1.78 16.04 -11.70
N LEU A 308 -2.37 16.10 -12.90
CA LEU A 308 -2.90 17.34 -13.47
C LEU A 308 -4.03 17.91 -12.61
N ILE A 309 -5.01 17.10 -12.24
CA ILE A 309 -6.15 17.54 -11.43
C ILE A 309 -5.71 17.98 -10.03
N ASN A 310 -4.70 17.34 -9.45
CA ASN A 310 -4.10 17.81 -8.20
C ASN A 310 -3.41 19.17 -8.34
N THR A 311 -2.74 19.40 -9.47
CA THR A 311 -2.13 20.70 -9.76
C THR A 311 -3.20 21.79 -9.86
N VAL A 312 -4.29 21.52 -10.59
CA VAL A 312 -5.45 22.42 -10.68
C VAL A 312 -6.09 22.65 -9.31
N ASN A 313 -6.18 21.60 -8.48
CA ASN A 313 -6.68 21.73 -7.12
C ASN A 313 -5.85 22.70 -6.27
N ASN A 314 -4.53 22.57 -6.30
CA ASN A 314 -3.63 23.44 -5.55
C ASN A 314 -3.78 24.91 -5.99
N ILE A 315 -3.97 25.15 -7.30
CA ILE A 315 -4.24 26.50 -7.83
C ILE A 315 -5.59 27.01 -7.30
N ALA A 316 -6.64 26.18 -7.34
CA ALA A 316 -7.96 26.53 -6.83
C ALA A 316 -7.93 26.88 -5.33
N GLU A 317 -7.20 26.11 -4.51
CA GLU A 317 -7.04 26.39 -3.08
C GLU A 317 -6.28 27.69 -2.82
N ARG A 318 -5.19 27.93 -3.55
CA ARG A 318 -4.40 29.16 -3.45
C ARG A 318 -5.24 30.40 -3.80
N ASP A 319 -6.09 30.30 -4.82
CA ASP A 319 -6.76 31.44 -5.45
C ASP A 319 -8.22 31.63 -5.06
N GLN A 320 -8.79 30.77 -4.20
CA GLN A 320 -10.20 30.74 -3.83
C GLN A 320 -10.78 32.09 -3.34
N TYR A 321 -9.95 32.99 -2.81
CA TYR A 321 -10.38 34.30 -2.30
C TYR A 321 -10.23 35.46 -3.31
N LYS A 322 -9.72 35.20 -4.51
CA LYS A 322 -9.50 36.23 -5.54
C LYS A 322 -10.78 36.61 -6.30
N GLY A 323 -11.86 35.85 -6.15
CA GLY A 323 -13.13 36.08 -6.86
C GLY A 323 -13.10 35.75 -8.35
N ARG A 324 -11.99 35.21 -8.87
CA ARG A 324 -11.86 34.74 -10.27
C ARG A 324 -12.18 33.24 -10.34
N PRO A 325 -13.15 32.81 -11.15
CA PRO A 325 -13.45 31.39 -11.28
C PRO A 325 -12.34 30.66 -12.05
N LEU A 326 -12.08 29.42 -11.66
CA LEU A 326 -11.28 28.48 -12.44
C LEU A 326 -12.22 27.57 -13.21
N VAL A 327 -11.97 27.37 -14.51
CA VAL A 327 -12.72 26.43 -15.33
C VAL A 327 -11.74 25.40 -15.89
N ASN A 328 -11.92 24.14 -15.50
CA ASN A 328 -11.17 23.02 -16.02
C ASN A 328 -12.04 22.28 -17.04
N VAL A 329 -11.72 22.45 -18.32
CA VAL A 329 -12.44 21.79 -19.42
C VAL A 329 -11.71 20.51 -19.81
N THR A 330 -12.47 19.43 -19.92
CA THR A 330 -12.01 18.14 -20.42
C THR A 330 -12.82 17.79 -21.66
N ASP A 331 -12.16 17.82 -22.81
CA ASP A 331 -12.68 17.26 -24.06
C ASP A 331 -12.56 15.73 -24.06
N GLU A 332 -13.36 15.08 -24.92
CA GLU A 332 -13.48 13.63 -24.97
C GLU A 332 -13.59 12.98 -23.58
N GLY A 333 -14.45 13.58 -22.75
CA GLY A 333 -14.61 13.25 -21.34
C GLY A 333 -14.88 11.77 -21.07
N HIS A 334 -15.41 11.06 -22.07
CA HIS A 334 -15.62 9.63 -22.05
C HIS A 334 -14.36 8.82 -21.74
N ILE A 335 -13.18 9.26 -22.21
CA ILE A 335 -11.89 8.61 -21.94
C ILE A 335 -11.61 8.59 -20.43
N ILE A 336 -11.87 9.73 -19.77
CA ILE A 336 -11.67 9.90 -18.33
C ILE A 336 -12.74 9.15 -17.55
N THR A 337 -14.00 9.22 -17.98
CA THR A 337 -15.11 8.66 -17.21
C THR A 337 -15.26 7.16 -17.34
N LYS A 338 -14.85 6.54 -18.47
CA LYS A 338 -14.80 5.08 -18.64
C LYS A 338 -13.66 4.43 -17.85
N ASN A 339 -12.64 5.20 -17.47
CA ASN A 339 -11.52 4.70 -16.69
C ASN A 339 -11.93 4.46 -15.22
N PRO A 340 -11.73 3.23 -14.69
CA PRO A 340 -12.19 2.85 -13.35
C PRO A 340 -11.44 3.54 -12.21
N LEU A 341 -10.21 4.02 -12.43
CA LEU A 341 -9.43 4.76 -11.44
C LEU A 341 -9.78 6.25 -11.45
N LEU A 342 -10.02 6.83 -12.62
CA LEU A 342 -10.29 8.26 -12.78
C LEU A 342 -11.72 8.64 -12.41
N SER A 343 -12.72 7.85 -12.80
CA SER A 343 -14.13 8.21 -12.60
C SER A 343 -14.49 8.48 -11.12
N PRO A 344 -14.15 7.62 -10.15
CA PRO A 344 -14.41 7.90 -8.73
C PRO A 344 -13.64 9.12 -8.22
N TYR A 345 -12.44 9.34 -8.73
CA TYR A 345 -11.58 10.46 -8.34
C TYR A 345 -12.18 11.81 -8.78
N ILE A 346 -12.62 11.90 -10.04
CA ILE A 346 -13.22 13.11 -10.60
C ILE A 346 -14.56 13.46 -9.95
N ILE A 347 -15.36 12.46 -9.57
CA ILE A 347 -16.58 12.70 -8.80
C ILE A 347 -16.26 13.38 -7.46
N LYS A 348 -15.20 12.92 -6.77
CA LYS A 348 -14.80 13.49 -5.47
C LYS A 348 -14.24 14.91 -5.64
N ILE A 349 -13.32 15.12 -6.58
CA ILE A 349 -12.68 16.43 -6.76
C ILE A 349 -13.71 17.50 -7.18
N THR A 350 -14.63 17.16 -8.08
CA THR A 350 -15.65 18.09 -8.59
C THR A 350 -16.56 18.59 -7.46
N LYS A 351 -16.92 17.72 -6.51
CA LYS A 351 -17.70 18.11 -5.32
C LYS A 351 -16.94 19.09 -4.43
N MET A 352 -15.63 18.92 -4.32
CA MET A 352 -14.78 19.78 -3.51
C MET A 352 -14.57 21.15 -4.16
N TRP A 353 -14.28 21.17 -5.47
CA TRP A 353 -14.00 22.38 -6.25
C TRP A 353 -15.12 23.42 -6.24
N ARG A 354 -16.37 22.98 -6.09
CA ARG A 354 -17.52 23.88 -5.90
C ARG A 354 -17.31 24.87 -4.74
N LYS A 355 -16.58 24.48 -3.69
CA LYS A 355 -16.28 25.35 -2.54
C LYS A 355 -15.11 26.30 -2.77
N LEU A 356 -14.28 26.01 -3.78
CA LEU A 356 -13.04 26.76 -4.08
C LEU A 356 -13.21 27.73 -5.26
N GLY A 357 -14.42 27.83 -5.84
CA GLY A 357 -14.65 28.64 -7.04
C GLY A 357 -14.09 28.01 -8.33
N ALA A 358 -13.85 26.70 -8.33
CA ALA A 358 -13.41 25.93 -9.50
C ALA A 358 -14.55 25.08 -10.07
N TRP A 359 -14.59 24.95 -11.40
CA TRP A 359 -15.66 24.28 -12.13
C TRP A 359 -15.08 23.26 -13.09
N PHE A 360 -15.59 22.02 -13.01
CA PHE A 360 -15.24 20.95 -13.93
C PHE A 360 -16.24 20.92 -15.07
N TRP A 361 -15.77 21.16 -16.29
CA TRP A 361 -16.55 21.12 -17.52
C TRP A 361 -16.17 19.87 -18.30
N LEU A 362 -17.17 19.03 -18.59
CA LEU A 362 -16.99 17.78 -19.32
C LEU A 362 -17.68 17.88 -20.67
N ALA A 363 -16.93 17.73 -21.76
CA ALA A 363 -17.46 17.61 -23.10
C ALA A 363 -17.42 16.16 -23.57
N THR A 364 -18.55 15.63 -24.01
CA THR A 364 -18.69 14.27 -24.55
C THR A 364 -19.67 14.28 -25.73
N GLN A 365 -19.54 13.31 -26.62
CA GLN A 365 -20.40 13.19 -27.81
C GLN A 365 -21.76 12.60 -27.46
N ASN A 366 -21.79 11.51 -26.68
CA ASN A 366 -23.04 10.84 -26.28
C ASN A 366 -23.12 10.66 -24.77
N ILE A 367 -24.34 10.50 -24.25
CA ILE A 367 -24.56 10.21 -22.83
C ILE A 367 -24.17 8.79 -22.47
N ASP A 368 -24.37 7.84 -23.39
CA ASP A 368 -24.03 6.42 -23.19
C ASP A 368 -22.51 6.18 -23.09
N ASP A 369 -21.70 7.19 -23.42
CA ASP A 369 -20.26 7.16 -23.21
C ASP A 369 -19.86 7.30 -21.72
N LEU A 370 -20.81 7.60 -20.83
CA LEU A 370 -20.57 7.66 -19.39
C LEU A 370 -20.98 6.33 -18.74
N PRO A 371 -20.06 5.60 -18.06
CA PRO A 371 -20.42 4.37 -17.40
C PRO A 371 -21.33 4.62 -16.20
N PRO A 372 -22.06 3.59 -15.71
CA PRO A 372 -22.93 3.72 -14.54
C PRO A 372 -22.24 4.30 -13.30
N ALA A 373 -20.94 4.02 -13.11
CA ALA A 373 -20.16 4.59 -12.01
C ALA A 373 -20.02 6.13 -12.07
N ALA A 374 -20.10 6.72 -13.26
CA ALA A 374 -20.06 8.17 -13.50
C ALA A 374 -21.44 8.85 -13.41
N ALA A 375 -22.54 8.08 -13.36
CA ALA A 375 -23.90 8.62 -13.31
C ALA A 375 -24.17 9.64 -12.18
N PRO A 376 -23.60 9.49 -10.95
CA PRO A 376 -23.77 10.50 -9.91
C PRO A 376 -23.29 11.89 -10.31
N MET A 377 -22.32 11.99 -11.24
CA MET A 377 -21.82 13.26 -11.74
C MET A 377 -22.89 14.00 -12.56
N LEU A 378 -23.65 13.29 -13.38
CA LEU A 378 -24.70 13.85 -14.24
C LEU A 378 -25.81 14.53 -13.43
N ASN A 379 -26.16 13.95 -12.27
CA ASN A 379 -27.15 14.52 -11.36
C ASN A 379 -26.69 15.84 -10.70
N MET A 380 -25.39 16.18 -10.77
CA MET A 380 -24.85 17.42 -10.21
C MET A 380 -24.71 18.54 -11.26
N ILE A 381 -24.97 18.26 -12.55
CA ILE A 381 -24.75 19.23 -13.62
C ILE A 381 -25.82 20.34 -13.55
N GLU A 382 -25.36 21.56 -13.27
CA GLU A 382 -26.22 22.73 -13.17
C GLU A 382 -26.50 23.38 -14.54
N TRP A 383 -25.51 23.28 -15.45
CA TRP A 383 -25.55 23.85 -16.79
C TRP A 383 -25.34 22.77 -17.82
N TRP A 384 -26.33 22.56 -18.67
CA TRP A 384 -26.25 21.67 -19.82
C TRP A 384 -26.13 22.49 -21.09
N ILE A 385 -25.11 22.21 -21.89
CA ILE A 385 -24.93 22.79 -23.23
C ILE A 385 -25.07 21.63 -24.21
N CYS A 386 -26.20 21.60 -24.92
CA CYS A 386 -26.56 20.50 -25.81
C CYS A 386 -26.47 20.98 -27.26
N LEU A 387 -25.58 20.38 -28.05
CA LEU A 387 -25.35 20.77 -29.45
C LEU A 387 -26.12 19.84 -30.38
N ASN A 388 -27.12 20.36 -31.10
CA ASN A 388 -27.90 19.65 -32.13
C ASN A 388 -28.12 18.14 -31.84
N MET A 389 -28.78 17.83 -30.73
CA MET A 389 -28.94 16.45 -30.24
C MET A 389 -29.99 15.67 -31.04
N PRO A 390 -29.75 14.39 -31.36
CA PRO A 390 -30.79 13.53 -31.94
C PRO A 390 -31.89 13.21 -30.90
N PRO A 391 -33.10 12.81 -31.34
CA PRO A 391 -34.23 12.59 -30.44
C PRO A 391 -33.97 11.57 -29.31
N ASP A 392 -33.20 10.52 -29.57
CA ASP A 392 -32.88 9.50 -28.57
C ASP A 392 -31.98 10.05 -27.45
N GLU A 393 -31.02 10.92 -27.77
CA GLU A 393 -30.18 11.56 -26.75
C GLU A 393 -30.96 12.54 -25.87
N VAL A 394 -31.95 13.25 -26.42
CA VAL A 394 -32.84 14.11 -25.62
C VAL A 394 -33.61 13.28 -24.57
N GLU A 395 -34.05 12.08 -24.94
CA GLU A 395 -34.69 11.16 -24.00
C GLU A 395 -33.70 10.60 -22.96
N LYS A 396 -32.43 10.39 -23.32
CA LYS A 396 -31.39 9.99 -22.36
C LYS A 396 -31.11 11.09 -21.33
N ILE A 397 -31.08 12.38 -21.72
CA ILE A 397 -30.96 13.51 -20.78
C ILE A 397 -32.11 13.51 -19.78
N SER A 398 -33.32 13.16 -20.24
CA SER A 398 -34.53 13.14 -19.41
C SER A 398 -34.45 12.18 -18.22
N ARG A 399 -33.48 11.25 -18.21
CA ARG A 399 -33.21 10.33 -17.09
C ARG A 399 -32.48 11.00 -15.93
N PHE A 400 -31.71 12.05 -16.20
CA PHE A 400 -30.85 12.73 -15.22
C PHE A 400 -31.32 14.15 -14.90
N ARG A 401 -32.13 14.75 -15.79
CA ARG A 401 -32.75 16.06 -15.60
C ARG A 401 -34.22 15.97 -16.01
N GLU A 402 -35.11 16.42 -15.15
CA GLU A 402 -36.52 16.55 -15.51
C GLU A 402 -36.69 17.61 -16.61
N LEU A 403 -37.21 17.20 -17.76
CA LEU A 403 -37.44 18.07 -18.92
C LEU A 403 -38.93 18.20 -19.19
N THR A 404 -39.41 19.44 -19.26
CA THR A 404 -40.78 19.73 -19.70
C THR A 404 -40.93 19.47 -21.21
N PRO A 405 -42.17 19.24 -21.70
CA PRO A 405 -42.41 19.12 -23.14
C PRO A 405 -41.89 20.31 -23.96
N ALA A 406 -41.95 21.52 -23.40
CA ALA A 406 -41.44 22.72 -24.04
C ALA A 406 -39.91 22.72 -24.15
N GLN A 407 -39.20 22.30 -23.09
CA GLN A 407 -37.74 22.17 -23.11
C GLN A 407 -37.28 21.10 -24.12
N LYS A 408 -37.97 19.95 -24.16
CA LYS A 408 -37.72 18.92 -25.19
C LYS A 408 -37.94 19.48 -26.60
N GLY A 409 -39.03 20.20 -26.81
CA GLY A 409 -39.33 20.88 -28.07
C GLY A 409 -38.25 21.88 -28.48
N LEU A 410 -37.73 22.66 -27.54
CA LEU A 410 -36.64 23.61 -27.76
C LEU A 410 -35.35 22.89 -28.19
N MET A 411 -34.97 21.81 -27.47
CA MET A 411 -33.80 21.00 -27.82
C MET A 411 -33.90 20.41 -29.23
N LEU A 412 -35.07 19.87 -29.58
CA LEU A 412 -35.34 19.30 -30.91
C LEU A 412 -35.48 20.36 -32.02
N SER A 413 -35.61 21.65 -31.64
CA SER A 413 -35.71 22.74 -32.61
C SER A 413 -34.36 23.21 -33.15
N ALA A 414 -33.25 22.86 -32.48
CA ALA A 414 -31.90 23.23 -32.89
C ALA A 414 -31.58 22.66 -34.27
N ARG A 415 -30.98 23.49 -35.13
CA ARG A 415 -30.63 23.12 -36.51
C ARG A 415 -29.15 23.33 -36.78
N LYS A 416 -28.64 22.61 -37.77
CA LYS A 416 -27.31 22.81 -38.35
C LYS A 416 -27.45 23.18 -39.82
N GLU A 417 -26.74 24.21 -40.24
CA GLU A 417 -26.56 24.57 -41.65
C GLU A 417 -25.07 24.54 -41.96
N SER A 418 -24.66 23.59 -42.81
CA SER A 418 -23.25 23.34 -43.10
C SER A 418 -22.55 24.60 -43.62
N GLY A 419 -21.36 24.88 -43.08
CA GLY A 419 -20.58 26.07 -43.41
C GLY A 419 -21.15 27.40 -42.90
N LYS A 420 -22.31 27.41 -42.23
CA LYS A 420 -22.94 28.64 -41.71
C LYS A 420 -23.05 28.67 -40.20
N TYR A 421 -23.69 27.68 -39.59
CA TYR A 421 -23.85 27.61 -38.15
C TYR A 421 -24.32 26.24 -37.66
N THR A 422 -24.07 25.98 -36.38
CA THR A 422 -24.69 24.90 -35.61
C THR A 422 -25.42 25.51 -34.42
N GLU A 423 -26.68 25.16 -34.22
CA GLU A 423 -27.44 25.60 -33.05
C GLU A 423 -27.32 24.59 -31.90
N GLY A 424 -27.47 25.11 -30.70
CA GLY A 424 -27.54 24.32 -29.48
C GLY A 424 -28.47 24.98 -28.47
N VAL A 425 -28.71 24.28 -27.37
CA VAL A 425 -29.54 24.76 -26.28
C VAL A 425 -28.73 24.77 -24.99
N VAL A 426 -28.84 25.88 -24.26
CA VAL A 426 -28.37 25.95 -22.87
C VAL A 426 -29.55 25.73 -21.95
N LEU A 427 -29.44 24.77 -21.04
CA LEU A 427 -30.43 24.47 -20.00
C LEU A 427 -29.80 24.60 -18.61
N SER A 428 -30.28 25.55 -17.83
CA SER A 428 -29.91 25.75 -16.41
C SER A 428 -31.16 26.12 -15.60
N LYS A 429 -31.01 26.48 -14.32
CA LYS A 429 -32.13 26.98 -13.51
C LYS A 429 -32.57 28.39 -13.90
N SER A 430 -31.66 29.19 -14.46
CA SER A 430 -31.88 30.62 -14.73
C SER A 430 -31.87 30.94 -16.22
N MET A 431 -31.62 29.97 -17.09
CA MET A 431 -31.43 30.18 -18.52
C MET A 431 -31.88 28.96 -19.32
N GLU A 432 -32.77 29.21 -20.28
CA GLU A 432 -33.28 28.25 -21.27
C GLU A 432 -33.26 28.94 -22.62
N VAL A 433 -32.15 28.81 -23.35
CA VAL A 433 -31.94 29.58 -24.59
C VAL A 433 -31.44 28.70 -25.72
N LEU A 434 -31.97 28.95 -26.92
CA LEU A 434 -31.36 28.52 -28.16
C LEU A 434 -30.22 29.48 -28.48
N PHE A 435 -29.03 28.94 -28.76
CA PHE A 435 -27.90 29.72 -29.25
C PHE A 435 -27.43 29.18 -30.59
N ARG A 436 -26.71 30.03 -31.32
CA ARG A 436 -26.15 29.71 -32.63
C ARG A 436 -24.63 29.86 -32.59
N ALA A 437 -23.93 28.75 -32.70
CA ALA A 437 -22.49 28.73 -32.90
C ALA A 437 -22.19 28.91 -34.39
N VAL A 438 -21.73 30.10 -34.74
CA VAL A 438 -21.24 30.41 -36.09
C VAL A 438 -19.75 30.01 -36.13
N PRO A 439 -19.28 29.30 -37.17
CA PRO A 439 -17.88 28.91 -37.28
C PRO A 439 -16.95 30.12 -37.14
N PRO A 440 -15.74 29.91 -36.62
CA PRO A 440 -14.89 31.00 -36.18
C PRO A 440 -14.32 31.82 -37.35
N SER A 441 -13.65 32.93 -37.03
CA SER A 441 -13.22 34.01 -37.94
C SER A 441 -12.64 33.57 -39.29
N LEU A 442 -12.57 34.51 -40.25
CA LEU A 442 -11.98 34.33 -41.59
C LEU A 442 -10.70 33.46 -41.61
N TYR A 443 -9.81 33.57 -40.62
CA TYR A 443 -8.57 32.78 -40.55
C TYR A 443 -8.79 31.26 -40.37
N LEU A 444 -9.82 30.85 -39.63
CA LEU A 444 -10.17 29.43 -39.47
C LEU A 444 -10.96 28.92 -40.67
N ALA A 445 -11.77 29.77 -41.31
CA ALA A 445 -12.37 29.47 -42.61
C ALA A 445 -11.31 29.34 -43.73
N LEU A 446 -10.24 30.14 -43.69
CA LEU A 446 -9.10 30.04 -44.60
C LEU A 446 -8.20 28.83 -44.30
N ALA A 447 -8.24 28.29 -43.08
CA ALA A 447 -7.43 27.15 -42.69
C ALA A 447 -7.86 25.84 -43.38
N MET A 448 -9.07 25.79 -43.97
CA MET A 448 -9.51 24.68 -44.82
C MET A 448 -9.30 23.31 -44.17
N THR A 449 -9.89 23.13 -42.97
CA THR A 449 -9.60 22.00 -42.09
C THR A 449 -10.52 20.79 -42.30
N GLU A 450 -11.61 20.93 -43.06
CA GLU A 450 -12.46 19.80 -43.41
C GLU A 450 -11.75 18.82 -44.35
N PRO A 451 -12.12 17.52 -44.40
CA PRO A 451 -11.43 16.53 -45.22
C PRO A 451 -11.35 16.89 -46.72
N GLU A 452 -12.45 17.36 -47.29
CA GLU A 452 -12.55 17.81 -48.68
C GLU A 452 -11.75 19.08 -48.93
N GLU A 453 -11.69 20.00 -47.95
CA GLU A 453 -10.91 21.23 -48.03
C GLU A 453 -9.40 20.95 -47.90
N LYS A 454 -9.02 20.01 -47.02
CA LYS A 454 -7.65 19.48 -46.91
C LYS A 454 -7.22 18.84 -48.22
N LYS A 455 -8.09 18.03 -48.83
CA LYS A 455 -7.85 17.44 -50.15
C LYS A 455 -7.71 18.53 -51.21
N GLN A 456 -8.61 19.51 -51.25
CA GLN A 456 -8.56 20.62 -52.20
C GLN A 456 -7.26 21.42 -52.08
N ARG A 457 -6.79 21.71 -50.86
CA ARG A 457 -5.48 22.35 -50.65
C ARG A 457 -4.34 21.47 -51.13
N TYR A 458 -4.38 20.17 -50.82
CA TYR A 458 -3.37 19.22 -51.28
C TYR A 458 -3.32 19.13 -52.81
N ASP A 459 -4.47 19.20 -53.48
CA ASP A 459 -4.56 19.18 -54.94
C ASP A 459 -4.06 20.50 -55.58
N LEU A 460 -3.93 21.59 -54.80
CA LEU A 460 -3.46 22.92 -55.23
C LEU A 460 -1.99 23.21 -54.90
N MET A 461 -1.40 22.48 -53.95
CA MET A 461 0.01 22.58 -53.53
C MET A 461 0.87 21.55 -54.26
#